data_AF-A0A7X5KQE6-F1
#
_entry.id   AF-A0A7X5KQE6-F1
#
_cell.length_a   1.000
_cell.length_b   1.000
_cell.length_c   1.000
_cell.angle_alpha   90.00
_cell.angle_beta   90.00
_cell.angle_gamma   90.00
#
_symmetry.space_group_name_H-M   'P 1'
#
loop_
_entity.id
_entity.type
_entity.pdbx_description
1 polymer ?
#
loop_
_entity_poly.entity_id
_entity_poly.type
_entity_poly.pdbx_seq_one_letter_code
_entity_poly.pdbx_strand_id
1 'polypeptide(L)'
;MKKQLISLFTAMCLILGTLGTFTAFADDATESPKHIHKICADENCSENHEDIEWTAWDSDTSLPDTAGNYYLTKDVAVSATWNITNSIKLCLNGHIIMTDNPKNLEHTIEIDSSAITIFTDCSDNEHKFSVGDKGLWVRDEEHGTKTLTGGVIISPSSYAVISTSPLDMYNINISGSNGGIFNTDTLNMYGCTVAGNSGYDGVCSYYELNMRDCSIFENTGDGVYIDQGSISIGGKIIISNNTKNGKQYNLNLRRKIVLQISSPLSEGSTIGVSTSKRPFTDCPTAITGENDTDYSHYFISDNIDKHVTYSIQNGENNVIYLAANTPTDFHITRDGLGTILASVPKAGTYTAILAIYSNDDDILRSVTTIPVTFDQPSVKKIYDDKINVDYSYTLKLMLWDNMEGMRPCCSDYHTTLYKFNN
;
A
#
# COMPACT_ATOMS: atom_id res chain seq x y z
N MET A 1 37.82 85.76 30.84
CA MET A 1 38.90 85.05 30.12
C MET A 1 38.36 84.73 28.73
N LYS A 2 38.58 85.60 27.72
CA LYS A 2 39.49 85.40 26.57
C LYS A 2 39.26 84.03 25.89
N LYS A 3 38.50 83.95 24.78
CA LYS A 3 38.88 84.21 23.35
C LYS A 3 39.31 82.91 22.62
N GLN A 4 38.82 82.78 21.37
CA GLN A 4 39.29 81.91 20.24
C GLN A 4 38.78 80.46 20.27
N LEU A 5 38.00 79.93 19.31
CA LEU A 5 37.80 80.18 17.87
C LEU A 5 39.06 79.99 16.99
N ILE A 6 39.07 78.86 16.26
CA ILE A 6 39.67 78.63 14.93
C ILE A 6 41.20 78.80 14.81
N SER A 7 41.91 77.69 14.66
CA SER A 7 43.10 77.58 13.79
C SER A 7 43.57 76.12 13.74
N LEU A 8 43.26 75.42 12.65
CA LEU A 8 44.25 74.74 11.80
C LEU A 8 43.50 74.02 10.65
N PHE A 9 42.99 74.84 9.72
CA PHE A 9 43.07 74.52 8.31
C PHE A 9 44.25 75.35 7.78
N THR A 10 45.23 74.71 7.13
CA THR A 10 45.97 75.15 5.92
C THR A 10 47.38 74.56 5.91
N ALA A 11 47.48 73.34 5.37
CA ALA A 11 48.58 72.93 4.50
C ALA A 11 47.92 72.06 3.42
N MET A 12 47.29 72.70 2.44
CA MET A 12 47.86 73.02 1.13
C MET A 12 47.51 71.93 0.12
N CYS A 13 46.52 72.27 -0.71
CA CYS A 13 46.15 71.58 -1.93
C CYS A 13 47.34 71.33 -2.85
N LEU A 14 47.37 70.15 -3.46
CA LEU A 14 47.98 69.73 -4.74
C LEU A 14 48.26 68.22 -4.53
N ILE A 15 47.36 67.31 -4.90
CA ILE A 15 47.30 66.75 -6.26
C ILE A 15 45.86 66.25 -6.50
N LEU A 16 45.11 66.99 -7.31
CA LEU A 16 44.11 66.42 -8.21
C LEU A 16 44.87 65.99 -9.45
N GLY A 17 44.73 64.72 -9.87
CA GLY A 17 45.13 64.31 -11.20
C GLY A 17 45.87 62.98 -11.29
N THR A 18 45.19 61.88 -10.99
CA THR A 18 45.27 60.69 -11.84
C THR A 18 43.91 59.99 -11.79
N LEU A 19 43.20 60.01 -12.91
CA LEU A 19 42.09 59.10 -13.17
C LEU A 19 42.59 57.68 -12.99
N GLY A 20 42.15 57.02 -11.92
CA GLY A 20 42.13 55.58 -11.80
C GLY A 20 40.67 55.19 -11.72
N THR A 21 40.14 54.65 -12.82
CA THR A 21 38.89 53.92 -12.84
C THR A 21 38.92 52.91 -11.70
N PHE A 22 38.18 53.15 -10.62
CA PHE A 22 37.79 52.07 -9.74
C PHE A 22 36.80 51.24 -10.55
N THR A 23 37.35 50.25 -11.22
CA THR A 23 36.63 49.08 -11.71
C THR A 23 35.67 48.68 -10.60
N ALA A 24 34.37 48.72 -10.91
CA ALA A 24 33.40 47.92 -10.21
C ALA A 24 34.04 46.55 -10.01
N PHE A 25 34.20 46.10 -8.76
CA PHE A 25 34.31 44.69 -8.53
C PHE A 25 33.07 44.12 -9.20
N ALA A 26 33.28 43.44 -10.33
CA ALA A 26 32.30 42.53 -10.85
C ALA A 26 31.94 41.66 -9.65
N ASP A 27 30.71 41.84 -9.20
CA ASP A 27 30.00 40.84 -8.44
C ASP A 27 30.26 39.56 -9.23
N ASP A 28 31.10 38.70 -8.66
CA ASP A 28 31.26 37.34 -9.15
C ASP A 28 29.91 36.73 -8.80
N ALA A 29 28.94 36.97 -9.68
CA ALA A 29 27.67 36.29 -9.71
C ALA A 29 28.06 34.84 -9.94
N THR A 30 28.37 34.16 -8.84
CA THR A 30 28.49 32.72 -8.78
C THR A 30 27.17 32.23 -9.32
N GLU A 31 27.17 31.88 -10.61
CA GLU A 31 26.05 31.28 -11.29
C GLU A 31 25.64 30.12 -10.39
N SER A 32 24.43 30.21 -9.80
CA SER A 32 23.93 29.16 -8.92
C SER A 32 24.12 27.83 -9.67
N PRO A 33 24.73 26.81 -9.03
CA PRO A 33 25.02 25.56 -9.72
C PRO A 33 23.74 25.05 -10.38
N LYS A 34 23.82 24.80 -11.69
CA LYS A 34 22.67 24.33 -12.46
C LYS A 34 22.19 23.00 -11.88
N HIS A 35 20.90 22.92 -11.57
CA HIS A 35 20.27 21.67 -11.16
C HIS A 35 20.00 20.85 -12.42
N ILE A 36 20.86 19.87 -12.70
CA ILE A 36 20.80 19.03 -13.90
C ILE A 36 20.88 17.57 -13.47
N HIS A 37 19.86 16.80 -13.81
CA HIS A 37 19.88 15.35 -13.66
C HIS A 37 18.82 14.69 -14.55
N LYS A 38 19.04 13.42 -14.88
CA LYS A 38 18.06 12.53 -15.50
C LYS A 38 16.98 12.09 -14.50
N ILE A 39 15.84 11.62 -15.01
CA ILE A 39 14.82 10.93 -14.20
C ILE A 39 15.11 9.43 -14.30
N CYS A 40 15.60 8.82 -13.21
CA CYS A 40 15.70 7.37 -13.06
C CYS A 40 15.73 7.02 -11.56
N ALA A 41 15.15 5.88 -11.19
CA ALA A 41 15.16 5.41 -9.80
C ALA A 41 16.45 4.68 -9.40
N ASP A 42 17.34 4.39 -10.35
CA ASP A 42 18.61 3.74 -10.08
C ASP A 42 19.73 4.77 -10.28
N GLU A 43 20.57 4.96 -9.26
CA GLU A 43 21.79 5.78 -9.37
C GLU A 43 22.73 5.25 -10.48
N ASN A 44 22.70 3.93 -10.73
CA ASN A 44 23.53 3.22 -11.70
C ASN A 44 22.81 2.87 -13.01
N CYS A 45 21.66 3.50 -13.25
CA CYS A 45 20.82 3.31 -14.42
C CYS A 45 21.64 3.35 -15.73
N SER A 46 21.79 2.18 -16.37
CA SER A 46 22.61 1.97 -17.57
C SER A 46 21.94 2.39 -18.87
N GLU A 47 20.66 2.74 -18.81
CA GLU A 47 19.93 3.32 -19.93
C GLU A 47 20.37 4.77 -20.17
N ASN A 48 20.48 5.13 -21.44
CA ASN A 48 20.78 6.51 -21.85
C ASN A 48 19.50 7.36 -21.70
N HIS A 49 19.25 7.86 -20.50
CA HIS A 49 18.30 8.94 -20.28
C HIS A 49 18.97 10.29 -20.53
N GLU A 50 18.25 11.22 -21.15
CA GLU A 50 18.76 12.58 -21.38
C GLU A 50 18.75 13.39 -20.08
N ASP A 51 19.79 14.20 -19.89
CA ASP A 51 19.85 15.17 -18.80
C ASP A 51 18.76 16.24 -18.96
N ILE A 52 18.10 16.57 -17.86
CA ILE A 52 17.08 17.62 -17.81
C ILE A 52 17.67 18.80 -17.03
N GLU A 53 17.59 20.01 -17.59
CA GLU A 53 17.83 21.24 -16.86
C GLU A 53 16.54 21.65 -16.12
N TRP A 54 16.64 21.82 -14.81
CA TRP A 54 15.51 22.09 -13.93
C TRP A 54 15.48 23.56 -13.52
N THR A 55 14.28 24.15 -13.49
CA THR A 55 14.05 25.54 -13.08
C THR A 55 13.84 25.61 -11.57
N ALA A 56 14.53 26.51 -10.89
CA ALA A 56 14.36 26.68 -9.44
C ALA A 56 12.93 27.14 -9.11
N TRP A 57 12.31 26.49 -8.14
CA TRP A 57 11.06 26.91 -7.54
C TRP A 57 11.31 27.38 -6.10
N ASP A 58 11.23 28.69 -5.89
CA ASP A 58 11.68 29.34 -4.65
C ASP A 58 10.54 29.76 -3.70
N SER A 59 9.31 29.37 -4.01
CA SER A 59 8.16 29.59 -3.12
C SER A 59 8.14 28.53 -2.02
N ASP A 60 7.88 28.96 -0.78
CA ASP A 60 7.64 28.10 0.39
C ASP A 60 6.15 27.89 0.69
N THR A 61 5.25 28.52 -0.09
CA THR A 61 3.81 28.52 0.18
C THR A 61 2.95 28.13 -1.02
N SER A 62 3.58 27.86 -2.17
CA SER A 62 2.90 27.42 -3.39
C SER A 62 3.78 26.51 -4.22
N LEU A 63 3.15 25.73 -5.09
CA LEU A 63 3.80 24.82 -6.04
C LEU A 63 3.58 25.30 -7.49
N PRO A 64 4.38 24.85 -8.46
CA PRO A 64 4.25 25.28 -9.84
C PRO A 64 2.86 24.99 -10.41
N ASP A 65 2.30 25.93 -11.17
CA ASP A 65 0.97 25.79 -11.81
C ASP A 65 1.05 25.83 -13.34
N THR A 66 2.25 26.02 -13.90
CA THR A 66 2.51 26.06 -15.34
C THR A 66 3.39 24.89 -15.74
N ALA A 67 3.19 24.39 -16.96
CA ALA A 67 3.97 23.28 -17.50
C ALA A 67 5.48 23.59 -17.49
N GLY A 68 6.30 22.62 -17.09
CA GLY A 68 7.75 22.81 -16.98
C GLY A 68 8.44 21.76 -16.10
N ASN A 69 9.76 21.90 -16.01
CA ASN A 69 10.62 21.09 -15.14
C ASN A 69 11.11 21.97 -14.00
N TYR A 70 10.75 21.65 -12.77
CA TYR A 70 11.06 22.45 -11.58
C TYR A 70 11.78 21.64 -10.51
N TYR A 71 12.61 22.30 -9.71
CA TYR A 71 13.14 21.71 -8.48
C TYR A 71 12.87 22.63 -7.29
N LEU A 72 12.59 22.06 -6.13
CA LEU A 72 12.39 22.84 -4.90
C LEU A 72 13.73 23.34 -4.35
N THR A 73 13.76 24.56 -3.84
CA THR A 73 14.92 25.13 -3.11
C THR A 73 14.75 25.13 -1.60
N LYS A 74 13.55 24.80 -1.12
CA LYS A 74 13.14 24.79 0.30
C LYS A 74 11.89 23.94 0.48
N ASP A 75 11.58 23.60 1.72
CA ASP A 75 10.30 22.98 2.10
C ASP A 75 9.13 23.89 1.71
N VAL A 76 8.03 23.29 1.23
CA VAL A 76 6.82 24.00 0.80
C VAL A 76 5.65 23.60 1.68
N ALA A 77 5.04 24.58 2.34
CA ALA A 77 3.85 24.42 3.13
C ALA A 77 2.64 25.04 2.40
N VAL A 78 1.78 24.20 1.83
CA VAL A 78 0.61 24.65 1.06
C VAL A 78 -0.63 24.81 1.96
N SER A 79 -1.37 25.91 1.74
CA SER A 79 -2.61 26.20 2.45
C SER A 79 -3.87 25.77 1.69
N ALA A 80 -3.71 25.19 0.51
CA ALA A 80 -4.74 24.69 -0.39
C ALA A 80 -4.22 23.46 -1.13
N THR A 81 -5.12 22.57 -1.56
CA THR A 81 -4.78 21.46 -2.45
C THR A 81 -4.07 21.98 -3.69
N TRP A 82 -2.92 21.39 -4.02
CA TRP A 82 -2.26 21.64 -5.29
C TRP A 82 -2.91 20.82 -6.40
N ASN A 83 -3.76 21.47 -7.19
CA ASN A 83 -4.45 20.87 -8.32
C ASN A 83 -3.61 20.98 -9.58
N ILE A 84 -3.09 19.86 -10.06
CA ILE A 84 -2.23 19.79 -11.23
C ILE A 84 -3.08 19.51 -12.47
N THR A 85 -3.16 20.51 -13.36
CA THR A 85 -3.87 20.43 -14.65
C THR A 85 -2.93 20.48 -15.86
N ASN A 86 -1.65 20.81 -15.63
CA ASN A 86 -0.60 20.94 -16.65
C ASN A 86 0.46 19.83 -16.52
N SER A 87 1.20 19.54 -17.59
CA SER A 87 2.36 18.63 -17.54
C SER A 87 3.49 19.25 -16.71
N ILE A 88 3.64 18.80 -15.48
CA ILE A 88 4.69 19.26 -14.57
C ILE A 88 5.63 18.09 -14.24
N LYS A 89 6.93 18.37 -14.32
CA LYS A 89 7.96 17.52 -13.70
C LYS A 89 8.51 18.26 -12.50
N LEU A 90 8.43 17.65 -11.32
CA LEU A 90 8.91 18.26 -10.08
C LEU A 90 9.97 17.36 -9.43
N CYS A 91 11.16 17.91 -9.25
CA CYS A 91 12.18 17.37 -8.38
C CYS A 91 12.00 17.93 -6.96
N LEU A 92 11.80 17.08 -5.96
CA LEU A 92 11.70 17.56 -4.58
C LEU A 92 13.05 17.99 -4.03
N ASN A 93 14.16 17.53 -4.62
CA ASN A 93 15.53 17.92 -4.25
C ASN A 93 15.79 17.80 -2.73
N GLY A 94 15.24 16.77 -2.10
CA GLY A 94 15.38 16.52 -0.67
C GLY A 94 14.62 17.51 0.21
N HIS A 95 13.53 18.09 -0.31
CA HIS A 95 12.64 18.97 0.42
C HIS A 95 11.27 18.34 0.66
N ILE A 96 10.56 18.93 1.62
CA ILE A 96 9.24 18.45 2.04
C ILE A 96 8.13 19.28 1.39
N ILE A 97 7.10 18.61 0.91
CA ILE A 97 5.80 19.22 0.60
C ILE A 97 4.82 18.81 1.70
N MET A 98 4.23 19.79 2.37
CA MET A 98 3.29 19.55 3.46
C MET A 98 2.15 20.57 3.45
N THR A 99 1.08 20.28 4.21
CA THR A 99 0.04 21.28 4.49
C THR A 99 0.32 22.07 5.77
N ASP A 100 0.09 23.39 5.74
CA ASP A 100 0.12 24.26 6.92
C ASP A 100 -1.21 24.25 7.72
N ASN A 101 -2.29 23.74 7.13
CA ASN A 101 -3.63 23.76 7.70
C ASN A 101 -4.40 22.45 7.43
N PRO A 102 -4.06 21.37 8.16
CA PRO A 102 -4.67 20.06 7.93
C PRO A 102 -6.19 20.06 8.11
N LYS A 103 -6.76 20.91 8.99
CA LYS A 103 -8.19 20.85 9.32
C LYS A 103 -9.12 21.26 8.17
N ASN A 104 -8.60 21.95 7.16
CA ASN A 104 -9.40 22.54 6.08
C ASN A 104 -9.08 21.95 4.70
N LEU A 105 -8.16 20.98 4.61
CA LEU A 105 -7.77 20.36 3.35
C LEU A 105 -8.20 18.91 3.29
N GLU A 106 -8.78 18.55 2.14
CA GLU A 106 -9.14 17.17 1.83
C GLU A 106 -7.94 16.35 1.36
N HIS A 107 -6.84 16.95 0.90
CA HIS A 107 -5.58 16.30 0.46
C HIS A 107 -4.51 17.35 0.12
N THR A 108 -3.24 16.96 -0.02
CA THR A 108 -2.14 17.91 -0.36
C THR A 108 -1.97 18.07 -1.86
N ILE A 109 -1.98 16.96 -2.62
CA ILE A 109 -1.81 16.97 -4.08
C ILE A 109 -2.98 16.25 -4.75
N GLU A 110 -3.52 16.87 -5.80
CA GLU A 110 -4.48 16.26 -6.72
C GLU A 110 -3.98 16.40 -8.15
N ILE A 111 -3.94 15.28 -8.87
CA ILE A 111 -3.59 15.25 -10.29
C ILE A 111 -4.86 14.96 -11.07
N ASP A 112 -5.40 16.00 -11.71
CA ASP A 112 -6.58 15.96 -12.57
C ASP A 112 -6.21 16.49 -13.97
N SER A 113 -5.15 15.92 -14.53
CA SER A 113 -4.65 16.26 -15.86
C SER A 113 -4.47 14.98 -16.65
N SER A 114 -5.03 14.93 -17.87
CA SER A 114 -4.75 13.83 -18.80
C SER A 114 -3.28 13.75 -19.25
N ALA A 115 -2.43 14.69 -18.81
CA ALA A 115 -1.03 14.72 -19.15
C ALA A 115 -0.17 14.06 -18.07
N ILE A 116 0.87 13.34 -18.50
CA ILE A 116 1.79 12.64 -17.58
C ILE A 116 2.47 13.67 -16.69
N THR A 117 2.28 13.50 -15.38
CA THR A 117 2.98 14.26 -14.32
C THR A 117 4.06 13.38 -13.74
N ILE A 118 5.25 13.94 -13.50
CA ILE A 118 6.39 13.20 -12.97
C ILE A 118 6.89 13.84 -11.67
N PHE A 119 6.96 13.06 -10.61
CA PHE A 119 7.68 13.44 -9.39
C PHE A 119 8.98 12.65 -9.29
N THR A 120 10.05 13.34 -8.93
CA THR A 120 11.36 12.72 -8.74
C THR A 120 12.08 13.30 -7.53
N ASP A 121 13.03 12.57 -6.99
CA ASP A 121 14.02 13.11 -6.06
C ASP A 121 15.44 12.68 -6.46
N CYS A 122 16.41 13.55 -6.21
CA CYS A 122 17.82 13.37 -6.56
C CYS A 122 18.78 13.68 -5.40
N SER A 123 18.24 13.82 -4.18
CA SER A 123 18.98 14.28 -3.01
C SER A 123 19.05 13.20 -1.95
N ASP A 124 20.16 13.16 -1.24
CA ASP A 124 20.37 12.26 -0.10
C ASP A 124 20.01 12.93 1.24
N ASN A 125 19.24 14.02 1.21
CA ASN A 125 18.79 14.69 2.43
C ASN A 125 17.97 13.75 3.30
N GLU A 126 18.34 13.62 4.57
CA GLU A 126 17.60 12.81 5.52
C GLU A 126 16.56 13.64 6.26
N HIS A 127 15.36 13.07 6.41
CA HIS A 127 14.27 13.59 7.24
C HIS A 127 13.93 12.59 8.33
N LYS A 128 13.76 13.09 9.56
CA LYS A 128 13.49 12.25 10.72
C LYS A 128 12.06 12.38 11.22
N PHE A 129 11.56 11.26 11.72
CA PHE A 129 10.20 11.11 12.23
C PHE A 129 10.18 10.35 13.55
N SER A 130 9.28 10.78 14.42
CA SER A 130 8.88 10.07 15.64
C SER A 130 7.57 9.34 15.40
N VAL A 131 7.31 8.26 16.13
CA VAL A 131 6.03 7.55 16.04
C VAL A 131 5.03 8.23 16.97
N GLY A 132 4.04 8.88 16.39
CA GLY A 132 2.91 9.51 17.07
C GLY A 132 1.74 8.56 17.30
N ASP A 133 0.58 9.16 17.59
CA ASP A 133 -0.64 8.41 17.88
C ASP A 133 -1.05 7.52 16.70
N LYS A 134 -1.58 6.34 17.03
CA LYS A 134 -2.03 5.33 16.07
C LYS A 134 -0.97 4.90 15.05
N GLY A 135 0.31 5.08 15.34
CA GLY A 135 1.40 4.66 14.44
C GLY A 135 1.73 5.67 13.34
N LEU A 136 1.08 6.84 13.32
CA LEU A 136 1.42 7.94 12.41
C LEU A 136 2.85 8.41 12.65
N TRP A 137 3.67 8.50 11.61
CA TRP A 137 4.97 9.13 11.70
C TRP A 137 4.81 10.65 11.71
N VAL A 138 5.39 11.32 12.71
CA VAL A 138 5.31 12.76 12.87
C VAL A 138 6.72 13.32 12.70
N ARG A 139 6.86 14.31 11.81
CA ARG A 139 8.15 14.97 11.55
C ARG A 139 8.79 15.43 12.86
N ASP A 140 10.01 15.00 13.09
CA ASP A 140 10.80 15.26 14.30
C ASP A 140 12.28 15.20 13.93
N GLU A 141 12.80 16.29 13.36
CA GLU A 141 14.16 16.37 12.84
C GLU A 141 15.23 16.25 13.95
N GLU A 142 14.87 16.54 15.19
CA GLU A 142 15.80 16.59 16.32
C GLU A 142 15.89 15.24 17.05
N HIS A 143 14.74 14.57 17.28
CA HIS A 143 14.66 13.37 18.12
C HIS A 143 14.10 12.13 17.41
N GLY A 144 13.63 12.28 16.17
CA GLY A 144 13.05 11.19 15.39
C GLY A 144 14.01 10.03 15.21
N THR A 145 13.48 8.81 15.34
CA THR A 145 14.24 7.57 15.18
C THR A 145 13.98 6.86 13.86
N LYS A 146 12.94 7.29 13.14
CA LYS A 146 12.62 6.82 11.80
C LYS A 146 13.21 7.82 10.81
N THR A 147 13.86 7.34 9.76
CA THR A 147 14.55 8.19 8.77
C THR A 147 14.09 7.83 7.38
N LEU A 148 13.86 8.85 6.55
CA LEU A 148 13.65 8.74 5.11
C LEU A 148 14.68 9.63 4.41
N THR A 149 15.22 9.15 3.29
CA THR A 149 16.22 9.87 2.49
C THR A 149 15.59 10.35 1.19
N GLY A 150 15.80 11.62 0.84
CA GLY A 150 15.16 12.30 -0.27
C GLY A 150 13.85 12.99 0.12
N GLY A 151 13.21 13.65 -0.85
CA GLY A 151 12.01 14.45 -0.64
C GLY A 151 10.80 13.68 -0.12
N VAL A 152 9.98 14.34 0.70
CA VAL A 152 8.82 13.73 1.39
C VAL A 152 7.55 14.53 1.15
N ILE A 153 6.43 13.85 0.91
CA ILE A 153 5.10 14.45 0.84
C ILE A 153 4.29 14.05 2.08
N ILE A 154 3.65 15.03 2.74
CA ILE A 154 2.93 14.85 4.01
C ILE A 154 1.53 15.51 3.95
N SER A 155 0.49 14.75 4.25
CA SER A 155 -0.92 15.19 4.32
C SER A 155 -1.63 14.61 5.55
N PRO A 156 -1.54 15.22 6.73
CA PRO A 156 -2.02 14.63 7.98
C PRO A 156 -3.53 14.36 8.04
N SER A 157 -4.32 14.95 7.15
CA SER A 157 -5.79 14.84 7.16
C SER A 157 -6.37 13.87 6.14
N SER A 158 -5.60 13.43 5.15
CA SER A 158 -6.11 12.56 4.08
C SER A 158 -4.98 11.81 3.35
N TYR A 159 -5.25 11.31 2.15
CA TYR A 159 -4.21 10.87 1.24
C TYR A 159 -3.24 12.03 0.93
N ALA A 160 -1.95 11.72 0.81
CA ALA A 160 -0.93 12.68 0.40
C ALA A 160 -1.10 13.05 -1.07
N VAL A 161 -1.35 12.04 -1.90
CA VAL A 161 -1.52 12.16 -3.34
C VAL A 161 -2.82 11.50 -3.76
N ILE A 162 -3.66 12.24 -4.48
CA ILE A 162 -4.77 11.70 -5.26
C ILE A 162 -4.42 11.83 -6.73
N SER A 163 -4.46 10.71 -7.46
CA SER A 163 -4.16 10.65 -8.88
C SER A 163 -5.36 10.07 -9.62
N THR A 164 -5.99 10.90 -10.45
CA THR A 164 -7.09 10.50 -11.36
C THR A 164 -6.60 10.42 -12.81
N SER A 165 -5.29 10.47 -13.02
CA SER A 165 -4.62 10.43 -14.32
C SER A 165 -3.19 9.91 -14.17
N PRO A 166 -2.52 9.46 -15.25
CA PRO A 166 -1.23 8.77 -15.16
C PRO A 166 -0.16 9.56 -14.39
N LEU A 167 0.46 8.89 -13.42
CA LEU A 167 1.48 9.46 -12.55
C LEU A 167 2.73 8.57 -12.52
N ASP A 168 3.89 9.18 -12.76
CA ASP A 168 5.19 8.52 -12.53
C ASP A 168 5.89 9.13 -11.31
N MET A 169 6.37 8.28 -10.40
CA MET A 169 7.09 8.68 -9.20
C MET A 169 8.45 7.97 -9.12
N TYR A 170 9.51 8.73 -8.86
CA TYR A 170 10.88 8.25 -8.77
C TYR A 170 11.53 8.71 -7.45
N ASN A 171 11.89 7.79 -6.57
CA ASN A 171 12.56 8.08 -5.30
C ASN A 171 11.79 9.03 -4.37
N ILE A 172 10.46 9.06 -4.49
CA ILE A 172 9.61 9.92 -3.65
C ILE A 172 9.23 9.17 -2.38
N ASN A 173 9.29 9.87 -1.26
CA ASN A 173 8.78 9.38 0.01
C ASN A 173 7.40 9.97 0.34
N ILE A 174 6.53 9.16 0.94
CA ILE A 174 5.24 9.59 1.47
C ILE A 174 5.09 9.06 2.89
N SER A 175 4.97 9.98 3.84
CA SER A 175 4.90 9.65 5.26
C SER A 175 4.08 10.67 6.05
N GLY A 176 3.72 10.31 7.28
CA GLY A 176 2.99 11.18 8.20
C GLY A 176 1.64 11.68 7.69
N SER A 177 1.04 10.93 6.77
CA SER A 177 -0.24 11.24 6.16
C SER A 177 -1.36 10.34 6.70
N ASN A 178 -2.62 10.73 6.53
CA ASN A 178 -3.74 9.87 6.92
C ASN A 178 -3.82 8.65 5.97
N GLY A 179 -3.49 8.84 4.69
CA GLY A 179 -3.20 7.78 3.70
C GLY A 179 -2.03 8.19 2.80
N GLY A 180 -1.41 7.25 2.09
CA GLY A 180 -0.29 7.60 1.21
C GLY A 180 -0.79 8.09 -0.16
N ILE A 181 -1.21 7.16 -1.01
CA ILE A 181 -1.67 7.42 -2.38
C ILE A 181 -3.05 6.82 -2.62
N PHE A 182 -3.95 7.60 -3.21
CA PHE A 182 -5.19 7.10 -3.79
C PHE A 182 -5.16 7.28 -5.31
N ASN A 183 -5.16 6.17 -6.05
CA ASN A 183 -4.98 6.13 -7.49
C ASN A 183 -6.21 5.55 -8.19
N THR A 184 -6.68 6.26 -9.20
CA THR A 184 -7.74 5.81 -10.11
C THR A 184 -7.34 5.88 -11.58
N ASP A 185 -6.04 5.79 -11.89
CA ASP A 185 -5.52 5.56 -13.24
C ASP A 185 -4.24 4.69 -13.18
N THR A 186 -3.25 4.93 -14.04
CA THR A 186 -1.97 4.24 -14.07
C THR A 186 -0.99 4.93 -13.13
N LEU A 187 -0.52 4.20 -12.12
CA LEU A 187 0.50 4.67 -11.19
C LEU A 187 1.78 3.87 -11.36
N ASN A 188 2.86 4.55 -11.70
CA ASN A 188 4.19 3.96 -11.78
C ASN A 188 5.07 4.49 -10.64
N MET A 189 5.58 3.59 -9.81
CA MET A 189 6.42 3.90 -8.66
C MET A 189 7.77 3.21 -8.81
N TYR A 190 8.85 3.98 -8.74
CA TYR A 190 10.22 3.48 -8.86
C TYR A 190 11.06 4.02 -7.70
N GLY A 191 11.67 3.16 -6.89
CA GLY A 191 12.48 3.60 -5.74
C GLY A 191 11.70 4.32 -4.63
N CYS A 192 10.37 4.31 -4.66
CA CYS A 192 9.54 5.09 -3.76
C CYS A 192 9.34 4.39 -2.40
N THR A 193 9.18 5.20 -1.35
CA THR A 193 8.83 4.70 -0.01
C THR A 193 7.51 5.29 0.48
N VAL A 194 6.59 4.43 0.94
CA VAL A 194 5.33 4.84 1.57
C VAL A 194 5.24 4.25 2.96
N ALA A 195 5.49 5.05 3.99
CA ALA A 195 5.67 4.54 5.34
C ALA A 195 5.04 5.40 6.44
N GLY A 196 4.57 4.76 7.50
CA GLY A 196 4.11 5.46 8.70
C GLY A 196 2.88 6.34 8.50
N ASN A 197 2.05 6.04 7.50
CA ASN A 197 0.76 6.72 7.31
C ASN A 197 -0.30 6.06 8.18
N SER A 198 -1.28 6.82 8.68
CA SER A 198 -2.27 6.27 9.62
C SER A 198 -3.68 6.79 9.41
N GLY A 199 -4.57 5.87 9.01
CA GLY A 199 -6.02 6.02 9.00
C GLY A 199 -6.67 5.46 7.73
N TYR A 200 -5.96 5.55 6.61
CA TYR A 200 -6.24 4.92 5.33
C TYR A 200 -5.07 4.03 4.90
N ASP A 201 -5.17 3.48 3.69
CA ASP A 201 -4.18 2.56 3.14
C ASP A 201 -2.90 3.32 2.71
N GLY A 202 -1.76 2.63 2.68
CA GLY A 202 -0.50 3.18 2.20
C GLY A 202 -0.63 3.55 0.72
N VAL A 203 -0.96 2.57 -0.13
CA VAL A 203 -1.31 2.78 -1.53
C VAL A 203 -2.63 2.09 -1.83
N CYS A 204 -3.63 2.85 -2.22
CA CYS A 204 -4.91 2.35 -2.70
C CYS A 204 -5.00 2.61 -4.21
N SER A 205 -5.06 1.54 -5.01
CA SER A 205 -5.16 1.63 -6.47
C SER A 205 -6.41 0.92 -6.99
N TYR A 206 -7.20 1.63 -7.79
CA TYR A 206 -8.35 1.05 -8.48
C TYR A 206 -7.95 0.43 -9.83
N TYR A 207 -6.89 0.92 -10.47
CA TYR A 207 -6.40 0.45 -11.76
C TYR A 207 -4.92 0.05 -11.68
N GLU A 208 -4.17 0.25 -12.77
CA GLU A 208 -2.82 -0.28 -12.94
C GLU A 208 -1.84 0.34 -11.93
N LEU A 209 -1.16 -0.53 -11.17
CA LEU A 209 -0.06 -0.16 -10.29
C LEU A 209 1.21 -0.89 -10.72
N ASN A 210 2.23 -0.15 -11.11
CA ASN A 210 3.54 -0.68 -11.42
C ASN A 210 4.54 -0.22 -10.36
N MET A 211 5.27 -1.16 -9.76
CA MET A 211 6.24 -0.86 -8.71
C MET A 211 7.59 -1.50 -9.02
N ARG A 212 8.67 -0.75 -8.84
CA ARG A 212 10.03 -1.28 -8.87
C ARG A 212 10.85 -0.68 -7.73
N ASP A 213 11.62 -1.51 -7.04
CA ASP A 213 12.52 -1.05 -5.97
C ASP A 213 11.81 -0.24 -4.85
N CYS A 214 10.53 -0.53 -4.60
CA CYS A 214 9.68 0.23 -3.68
C CYS A 214 9.55 -0.42 -2.30
N SER A 215 9.38 0.42 -1.27
CA SER A 215 9.17 0.01 0.12
C SER A 215 7.88 0.60 0.69
N ILE A 216 6.95 -0.24 1.15
CA ILE A 216 5.65 0.16 1.71
C ILE A 216 5.46 -0.53 3.06
N PHE A 217 5.60 0.21 4.15
CA PHE A 217 5.67 -0.40 5.48
C PHE A 217 5.17 0.46 6.63
N GLU A 218 4.79 -0.18 7.73
CA GLU A 218 4.35 0.51 8.96
C GLU A 218 3.16 1.48 8.75
N ASN A 219 2.34 1.27 7.72
CA ASN A 219 1.11 2.03 7.55
C ASN A 219 -0.03 1.40 8.39
N THR A 220 -0.91 2.21 8.97
CA THR A 220 -2.12 1.71 9.64
C THR A 220 -3.33 1.73 8.72
N GLY A 221 -3.33 0.74 7.84
CA GLY A 221 -4.30 0.44 6.78
C GLY A 221 -3.81 -0.81 6.05
N ASP A 222 -4.36 -1.08 4.87
CA ASP A 222 -3.67 -1.95 3.93
C ASP A 222 -2.35 -1.27 3.50
N GLY A 223 -1.27 -2.01 3.34
CA GLY A 223 -0.03 -1.47 2.77
C GLY A 223 -0.25 -1.08 1.33
N VAL A 224 -0.69 -2.08 0.54
CA VAL A 224 -1.15 -1.91 -0.82
C VAL A 224 -2.52 -2.57 -0.96
N TYR A 225 -3.52 -1.79 -1.32
CA TYR A 225 -4.85 -2.25 -1.65
C TYR A 225 -5.12 -2.06 -3.13
N ILE A 226 -5.43 -3.14 -3.83
CA ILE A 226 -5.82 -3.10 -5.25
C ILE A 226 -7.28 -3.54 -5.35
N ASP A 227 -8.17 -2.74 -5.96
CA ASP A 227 -9.61 -3.08 -6.07
C ASP A 227 -9.95 -3.84 -7.36
N GLN A 228 -9.64 -3.27 -8.53
CA GLN A 228 -10.08 -3.79 -9.84
C GLN A 228 -8.96 -3.90 -10.88
N GLY A 229 -7.81 -3.27 -10.63
CA GLY A 229 -6.71 -3.18 -11.56
C GLY A 229 -5.76 -4.37 -11.57
N SER A 230 -4.67 -4.21 -12.33
CA SER A 230 -3.50 -5.08 -12.29
C SER A 230 -2.41 -4.47 -11.42
N ILE A 231 -1.54 -5.33 -10.92
CA ILE A 231 -0.32 -4.91 -10.24
C ILE A 231 0.88 -5.61 -10.88
N SER A 232 1.93 -4.84 -11.15
CA SER A 232 3.21 -5.31 -11.64
C SER A 232 4.31 -4.91 -10.67
N ILE A 233 5.19 -5.83 -10.32
CA ILE A 233 6.29 -5.59 -9.39
C ILE A 233 7.64 -6.04 -9.98
N GLY A 234 8.72 -5.49 -9.46
CA GLY A 234 10.08 -5.92 -9.82
C GLY A 234 11.18 -5.29 -8.98
N GLY A 235 12.41 -5.80 -9.12
CA GLY A 235 13.54 -5.33 -8.31
C GLY A 235 13.37 -5.67 -6.83
N LYS A 236 13.82 -4.78 -5.94
CA LYS A 236 13.70 -4.97 -4.48
C LYS A 236 12.38 -4.45 -3.94
N ILE A 237 11.46 -5.34 -3.58
CA ILE A 237 10.13 -4.96 -3.09
C ILE A 237 9.97 -5.31 -1.60
N ILE A 238 9.62 -4.31 -0.79
CA ILE A 238 9.29 -4.50 0.62
C ILE A 238 7.85 -4.04 0.83
N ILE A 239 6.93 -4.96 1.15
CA ILE A 239 5.57 -4.64 1.58
C ILE A 239 5.33 -5.40 2.88
N SER A 240 5.57 -4.75 4.01
CA SER A 240 5.62 -5.43 5.32
C SER A 240 5.19 -4.54 6.48
N ASN A 241 4.80 -5.14 7.61
CA ASN A 241 4.42 -4.42 8.84
C ASN A 241 3.29 -3.40 8.69
N ASN A 242 2.48 -3.49 7.63
CA ASN A 242 1.28 -2.67 7.48
C ASN A 242 0.13 -3.35 8.24
N THR A 243 -0.64 -2.57 9.00
CA THR A 243 -1.68 -3.13 9.88
C THR A 243 -3.01 -2.41 9.80
N LYS A 244 -4.09 -3.17 9.62
CA LYS A 244 -5.46 -2.67 9.66
C LYS A 244 -6.18 -3.34 10.82
N ASN A 245 -6.67 -2.54 11.78
CA ASN A 245 -7.34 -3.03 12.99
C ASN A 245 -6.51 -4.09 13.77
N GLY A 246 -5.20 -3.87 13.88
CA GLY A 246 -4.29 -4.75 14.63
C GLY A 246 -3.93 -6.07 13.92
N LYS A 247 -4.30 -6.23 12.64
CA LYS A 247 -3.95 -7.38 11.82
C LYS A 247 -3.07 -6.94 10.66
N GLN A 248 -2.19 -7.82 10.19
CA GLN A 248 -1.33 -7.52 9.04
C GLN A 248 -2.17 -7.48 7.76
N TYR A 249 -2.06 -6.39 7.02
CA TYR A 249 -2.65 -6.22 5.71
C TYR A 249 -1.60 -5.53 4.85
N ASN A 250 -0.68 -6.30 4.29
CA ASN A 250 0.39 -5.77 3.44
C ASN A 250 -0.15 -5.61 2.02
N LEU A 251 0.12 -6.54 1.10
CA LEU A 251 -0.48 -6.54 -0.23
C LEU A 251 -1.84 -7.27 -0.18
N ASN A 252 -2.94 -6.53 -0.26
CA ASN A 252 -4.29 -7.07 -0.26
C ASN A 252 -4.83 -7.24 -1.69
N LEU A 253 -4.90 -8.49 -2.13
CA LEU A 253 -5.42 -8.85 -3.44
C LEU A 253 -6.94 -9.06 -3.36
N ARG A 254 -7.72 -8.09 -3.84
CA ARG A 254 -9.18 -8.17 -3.94
C ARG A 254 -9.62 -8.64 -5.33
N ARG A 255 -10.31 -9.78 -5.40
CA ARG A 255 -10.97 -10.35 -6.61
C ARG A 255 -10.06 -10.50 -7.86
N LYS A 256 -9.60 -11.74 -8.12
CA LYS A 256 -9.03 -12.14 -9.45
C LYS A 256 -7.93 -11.21 -9.99
N ILE A 257 -7.19 -10.54 -9.11
CA ILE A 257 -6.05 -9.71 -9.51
C ILE A 257 -4.90 -10.63 -9.87
N VAL A 258 -4.32 -10.39 -11.04
CA VAL A 258 -3.07 -11.02 -11.45
C VAL A 258 -1.95 -10.08 -11.03
N LEU A 259 -1.12 -10.53 -10.09
CA LEU A 259 0.15 -9.87 -9.81
C LEU A 259 1.20 -10.39 -10.80
N GLN A 260 1.84 -9.47 -11.52
CA GLN A 260 2.88 -9.77 -12.48
C GLN A 260 4.24 -9.39 -11.91
N ILE A 261 5.25 -10.22 -12.18
CA ILE A 261 6.65 -9.89 -11.89
C ILE A 261 7.29 -9.49 -13.23
N SER A 262 7.36 -8.19 -13.49
CA SER A 262 7.84 -7.63 -14.76
C SER A 262 9.36 -7.59 -14.87
N SER A 263 10.06 -7.59 -13.74
CA SER A 263 11.52 -7.79 -13.66
C SER A 263 11.86 -8.63 -12.43
N PRO A 264 12.99 -9.37 -12.43
CA PRO A 264 13.31 -10.27 -11.33
C PRO A 264 13.28 -9.61 -9.96
N LEU A 265 12.73 -10.30 -8.97
CA LEU A 265 12.79 -9.86 -7.58
C LEU A 265 14.19 -10.06 -7.00
N SER A 266 14.70 -9.03 -6.36
CA SER A 266 16.05 -8.99 -5.79
C SER A 266 16.07 -9.51 -4.35
N GLU A 267 17.26 -9.93 -3.90
CA GLU A 267 17.50 -10.37 -2.52
C GLU A 267 17.07 -9.29 -1.51
N GLY A 268 16.50 -9.74 -0.39
CA GLY A 268 15.94 -8.85 0.63
C GLY A 268 14.54 -8.33 0.34
N SER A 269 13.91 -8.75 -0.77
CA SER A 269 12.47 -8.52 -0.97
C SER A 269 11.65 -9.27 0.08
N THR A 270 10.54 -8.69 0.52
CA THR A 270 9.63 -9.29 1.49
C THR A 270 8.23 -8.74 1.27
N ILE A 271 7.31 -9.62 0.86
CA ILE A 271 5.96 -9.24 0.45
C ILE A 271 4.97 -10.03 1.29
N GLY A 272 4.39 -9.38 2.29
CA GLY A 272 3.21 -9.90 2.97
C GLY A 272 2.01 -9.87 2.04
N VAL A 273 1.26 -10.96 1.96
CA VAL A 273 0.06 -11.06 1.11
C VAL A 273 -1.17 -11.46 1.92
N SER A 274 -2.25 -10.74 1.67
CA SER A 274 -3.58 -11.00 2.21
C SER A 274 -4.61 -10.98 1.08
N THR A 275 -5.81 -11.48 1.36
CA THR A 275 -6.95 -11.35 0.45
C THR A 275 -8.20 -10.95 1.21
N SER A 276 -9.00 -10.08 0.59
CA SER A 276 -10.31 -9.67 1.12
C SER A 276 -11.38 -10.75 0.99
N LYS A 277 -11.23 -11.68 0.03
CA LYS A 277 -12.03 -12.91 -0.04
C LYS A 277 -11.14 -14.10 0.26
N ARG A 278 -11.57 -14.97 1.17
CA ARG A 278 -10.85 -16.19 1.57
C ARG A 278 -10.57 -17.05 0.33
N PRO A 279 -9.30 -17.32 -0.05
CA PRO A 279 -8.97 -18.33 -1.05
C PRO A 279 -9.36 -19.72 -0.53
N PHE A 280 -9.75 -20.61 -1.44
CA PHE A 280 -10.04 -21.99 -1.11
C PHE A 280 -8.95 -22.89 -1.67
N THR A 281 -8.78 -24.09 -1.11
CA THR A 281 -7.77 -25.05 -1.58
C THR A 281 -8.02 -25.47 -3.03
N ASP A 282 -9.27 -25.53 -3.46
CA ASP A 282 -9.71 -25.81 -4.83
C ASP A 282 -9.91 -24.55 -5.69
N CYS A 283 -9.74 -23.36 -5.11
CA CYS A 283 -9.80 -22.07 -5.80
C CYS A 283 -8.78 -21.09 -5.18
N PRO A 284 -7.47 -21.35 -5.35
CA PRO A 284 -6.42 -20.49 -4.80
C PRO A 284 -6.36 -19.14 -5.53
N THR A 285 -5.74 -18.14 -4.88
CA THR A 285 -5.44 -16.85 -5.54
C THR A 285 -4.04 -16.90 -6.13
N ALA A 286 -3.91 -16.75 -7.44
CA ALA A 286 -2.61 -16.65 -8.10
C ALA A 286 -1.92 -15.33 -7.73
N ILE A 287 -0.63 -15.39 -7.43
CA ILE A 287 0.24 -14.29 -7.01
C ILE A 287 1.27 -13.96 -8.09
N THR A 288 1.72 -14.90 -8.91
CA THR A 288 2.72 -14.63 -9.95
C THR A 288 2.28 -15.14 -11.33
N GLY A 289 2.81 -14.51 -12.38
CA GLY A 289 2.56 -14.88 -13.78
C GLY A 289 3.54 -15.93 -14.34
N GLU A 290 3.43 -16.19 -15.64
CA GLU A 290 4.01 -17.31 -16.42
C GLU A 290 5.55 -17.39 -16.53
N ASN A 291 6.32 -16.73 -15.67
CA ASN A 291 7.77 -16.79 -15.78
C ASN A 291 8.33 -18.09 -15.15
N ASP A 292 9.46 -18.58 -15.65
CA ASP A 292 10.02 -19.87 -15.19
C ASP A 292 10.83 -19.78 -13.87
N THR A 293 10.65 -18.71 -13.07
CA THR A 293 11.47 -18.45 -11.87
C THR A 293 10.67 -18.64 -10.57
N ASP A 294 11.25 -19.34 -9.59
CA ASP A 294 10.67 -19.50 -8.25
C ASP A 294 10.93 -18.24 -7.39
N TYR A 295 9.86 -17.53 -7.05
CA TYR A 295 9.89 -16.35 -6.18
C TYR A 295 9.23 -16.59 -4.82
N SER A 296 8.88 -17.83 -4.50
CA SER A 296 8.01 -18.17 -3.36
C SER A 296 8.58 -17.74 -2.01
N HIS A 297 9.91 -17.72 -1.86
CA HIS A 297 10.59 -17.30 -0.64
C HIS A 297 10.49 -15.81 -0.34
N TYR A 298 10.11 -14.97 -1.32
CA TYR A 298 9.87 -13.54 -1.09
C TYR A 298 8.45 -13.24 -0.58
N PHE A 299 7.52 -14.19 -0.71
CA PHE A 299 6.14 -14.01 -0.30
C PHE A 299 5.87 -14.64 1.06
N ILE A 300 5.10 -13.95 1.89
CA ILE A 300 4.70 -14.40 3.23
C ILE A 300 3.19 -14.21 3.34
N SER A 301 2.48 -15.22 3.84
CA SER A 301 1.07 -15.02 4.15
C SER A 301 0.89 -14.10 5.36
N ASP A 302 0.09 -13.05 5.18
CA ASP A 302 -0.51 -12.31 6.28
C ASP A 302 -1.70 -13.13 6.80
N ASN A 303 -1.52 -13.81 7.93
CA ASN A 303 -2.59 -14.61 8.54
C ASN A 303 -3.64 -13.71 9.22
N ILE A 304 -4.54 -13.15 8.40
CA ILE A 304 -5.58 -12.20 8.83
C ILE A 304 -6.71 -12.84 9.67
N ASP A 305 -6.85 -14.16 9.63
CA ASP A 305 -7.82 -14.91 10.41
C ASP A 305 -7.12 -15.82 11.41
N LYS A 306 -7.52 -15.74 12.68
CA LYS A 306 -7.04 -16.61 13.75
C LYS A 306 -7.48 -18.07 13.59
N HIS A 307 -8.47 -18.33 12.73
CA HIS A 307 -9.04 -19.66 12.50
C HIS A 307 -8.62 -20.28 11.17
N VAL A 308 -7.95 -19.54 10.30
CA VAL A 308 -7.53 -20.01 8.98
C VAL A 308 -6.15 -19.45 8.70
N THR A 309 -5.16 -20.33 8.70
CA THR A 309 -3.82 -19.98 8.20
C THR A 309 -3.80 -20.09 6.68
N TYR A 310 -3.09 -19.21 5.99
CA TYR A 310 -2.80 -19.37 4.57
C TYR A 310 -1.36 -19.84 4.38
N SER A 311 -1.10 -20.49 3.25
CA SER A 311 0.24 -20.84 2.79
C SER A 311 0.46 -20.29 1.40
N ILE A 312 1.73 -19.98 1.15
CA ILE A 312 2.27 -19.83 -0.18
C ILE A 312 2.52 -21.24 -0.75
N GLN A 313 1.90 -21.55 -1.89
CA GLN A 313 2.04 -22.83 -2.56
C GLN A 313 2.60 -22.64 -3.97
N ASN A 314 3.51 -23.51 -4.38
CA ASN A 314 4.06 -23.48 -5.73
C ASN A 314 3.13 -24.24 -6.68
N GLY A 315 2.74 -23.57 -7.76
CA GLY A 315 1.97 -24.09 -8.87
C GLY A 315 2.82 -24.57 -10.04
N GLU A 316 2.15 -24.95 -11.12
CA GLU A 316 2.79 -25.16 -12.43
C GLU A 316 3.23 -23.80 -13.02
N ASN A 317 4.28 -23.83 -13.86
CA ASN A 317 4.84 -22.65 -14.52
C ASN A 317 5.23 -21.51 -13.55
N ASN A 318 5.68 -21.88 -12.33
CA ASN A 318 6.06 -20.99 -11.22
C ASN A 318 5.02 -19.92 -10.87
N VAL A 319 3.74 -20.23 -11.11
CA VAL A 319 2.63 -19.51 -10.51
C VAL A 319 2.61 -19.83 -9.02
N ILE A 320 2.72 -18.81 -8.18
CA ILE A 320 2.59 -18.93 -6.74
C ILE A 320 1.12 -18.72 -6.36
N TYR A 321 0.63 -19.51 -5.43
CA TYR A 321 -0.74 -19.46 -4.97
C TYR A 321 -0.81 -19.07 -3.49
N LEU A 322 -1.65 -18.09 -3.16
CA LEU A 322 -2.17 -17.97 -1.80
C LEU A 322 -3.35 -18.93 -1.69
N ALA A 323 -3.12 -20.01 -0.97
CA ALA A 323 -4.18 -20.95 -0.63
C ALA A 323 -4.47 -20.82 0.86
N ALA A 324 -5.73 -20.91 1.24
CA ALA A 324 -6.00 -21.34 2.60
C ALA A 324 -5.27 -22.66 2.77
N ASN A 325 -4.44 -22.75 3.81
CA ASN A 325 -4.19 -24.08 4.36
C ASN A 325 -5.59 -24.61 4.58
N THR A 326 -5.88 -25.78 4.02
CA THR A 326 -7.08 -26.51 4.41
C THR A 326 -7.18 -26.32 5.91
N PRO A 327 -8.29 -25.83 6.48
CA PRO A 327 -8.48 -25.90 7.91
C PRO A 327 -8.69 -27.37 8.25
N THR A 328 -7.80 -28.26 7.81
CA THR A 328 -7.82 -29.69 8.07
C THR A 328 -9.27 -30.19 7.89
N ASP A 329 -9.88 -29.86 6.74
CA ASP A 329 -11.34 -29.65 6.62
C ASP A 329 -12.23 -30.74 7.23
N PHE A 330 -13.38 -30.30 7.74
CA PHE A 330 -14.48 -31.20 8.08
C PHE A 330 -14.97 -31.88 6.80
N HIS A 331 -14.71 -33.17 6.63
CA HIS A 331 -15.23 -33.92 5.48
C HIS A 331 -16.52 -34.62 5.84
N ILE A 332 -17.61 -34.29 5.15
CA ILE A 332 -18.87 -35.02 5.26
C ILE A 332 -19.04 -35.87 4.01
N THR A 333 -19.15 -37.18 4.17
CA THR A 333 -19.36 -38.12 3.06
C THR A 333 -20.54 -39.05 3.34
N ARG A 334 -21.16 -39.57 2.29
CA ARG A 334 -22.14 -40.66 2.40
C ARG A 334 -21.45 -41.95 1.96
N ASP A 335 -21.48 -42.98 2.80
CA ASP A 335 -20.97 -44.29 2.41
C ASP A 335 -21.93 -44.98 1.42
N GLY A 336 -21.47 -46.06 0.78
CA GLY A 336 -22.26 -46.84 -0.18
C GLY A 336 -23.50 -47.53 0.43
N LEU A 337 -23.72 -47.40 1.74
CA LEU A 337 -24.87 -47.93 2.49
C LEU A 337 -25.83 -46.82 2.95
N GLY A 338 -25.56 -45.56 2.58
CA GLY A 338 -26.41 -44.41 2.91
C GLY A 338 -26.06 -43.71 4.22
N THR A 339 -25.05 -44.16 4.97
CA THR A 339 -24.60 -43.56 6.24
C THR A 339 -23.87 -42.25 6.01
N ILE A 340 -24.11 -41.24 6.84
CA ILE A 340 -23.32 -39.99 6.81
C ILE A 340 -22.15 -40.09 7.78
N LEU A 341 -20.95 -39.91 7.23
CA LEU A 341 -19.67 -39.90 7.94
C LEU A 341 -19.16 -38.46 8.00
N ALA A 342 -18.59 -38.08 9.14
CA ALA A 342 -17.88 -36.82 9.31
C ALA A 342 -16.44 -37.07 9.75
N SER A 343 -15.48 -36.50 9.04
CA SER A 343 -14.08 -36.41 9.45
C SER A 343 -13.83 -35.06 10.10
N VAL A 344 -13.10 -35.03 11.21
CA VAL A 344 -12.68 -33.78 11.84
C VAL A 344 -11.18 -33.76 12.07
N PRO A 345 -10.59 -32.55 12.11
CA PRO A 345 -9.14 -32.43 12.25
C PRO A 345 -8.59 -32.39 13.65
N LYS A 346 -9.46 -32.14 14.62
CA LYS A 346 -9.07 -31.98 16.02
C LYS A 346 -10.08 -32.71 16.86
N ALA A 347 -9.62 -33.25 17.99
CA ALA A 347 -10.51 -33.70 19.04
C ALA A 347 -11.32 -32.49 19.55
N GLY A 348 -12.62 -32.69 19.79
CA GLY A 348 -13.50 -31.61 20.16
C GLY A 348 -14.96 -32.02 20.17
N THR A 349 -15.81 -31.15 20.72
CA THR A 349 -17.27 -31.30 20.63
C THR A 349 -17.78 -30.32 19.59
N TYR A 350 -18.44 -30.86 18.57
CA TYR A 350 -19.00 -30.12 17.46
C TYR A 350 -20.52 -30.20 17.48
N THR A 351 -21.20 -29.25 16.85
CA THR A 351 -22.65 -29.32 16.62
C THR A 351 -22.89 -29.60 15.14
N ALA A 352 -23.53 -30.73 14.84
CA ALA A 352 -24.06 -31.02 13.52
C ALA A 352 -25.49 -30.47 13.40
N ILE A 353 -25.79 -29.71 12.35
CA ILE A 353 -27.12 -29.20 12.05
C ILE A 353 -27.66 -29.95 10.84
N LEU A 354 -28.73 -30.71 11.05
CA LEU A 354 -29.49 -31.41 10.03
C LEU A 354 -30.70 -30.58 9.62
N ALA A 355 -30.80 -30.18 8.36
CA ALA A 355 -31.95 -29.44 7.85
C ALA A 355 -32.62 -30.20 6.70
N ILE A 356 -33.94 -30.37 6.78
CA ILE A 356 -34.74 -31.08 5.77
C ILE A 356 -35.53 -30.05 4.96
N TYR A 357 -35.38 -30.10 3.64
CA TYR A 357 -36.05 -29.20 2.70
C TYR A 357 -36.99 -29.97 1.79
N SER A 358 -38.15 -29.39 1.50
CA SER A 358 -39.08 -29.85 0.45
C SER A 358 -38.39 -29.72 -0.92
N ASN A 359 -38.36 -30.76 -1.76
CA ASN A 359 -37.75 -30.63 -3.09
C ASN A 359 -38.51 -29.70 -4.04
N ASP A 360 -39.82 -29.55 -3.84
CA ASP A 360 -40.67 -28.79 -4.76
C ASP A 360 -40.50 -27.28 -4.62
N ASP A 361 -40.25 -26.78 -3.40
CA ASP A 361 -40.26 -25.34 -3.09
C ASP A 361 -39.01 -24.84 -2.32
N ASP A 362 -38.05 -25.74 -2.02
CA ASP A 362 -36.86 -25.45 -1.17
C ASP A 362 -37.23 -24.83 0.20
N ILE A 363 -38.45 -25.09 0.68
CA ILE A 363 -38.94 -24.67 2.00
C ILE A 363 -38.36 -25.58 3.07
N LEU A 364 -37.73 -24.98 4.07
CA LEU A 364 -37.25 -25.65 5.27
C LEU A 364 -38.42 -26.26 6.05
N ARG A 365 -38.41 -27.58 6.22
CA ARG A 365 -39.44 -28.34 6.93
C ARG A 365 -39.05 -28.65 8.37
N SER A 366 -37.78 -28.94 8.62
CA SER A 366 -37.29 -29.22 9.97
C SER A 366 -35.79 -28.94 10.09
N VAL A 367 -35.35 -28.62 11.32
CA VAL A 367 -33.95 -28.49 11.71
C VAL A 367 -33.72 -29.25 13.00
N THR A 368 -32.68 -30.08 13.04
CA THR A 368 -32.23 -30.80 14.23
C THR A 368 -30.76 -30.51 14.47
N THR A 369 -30.39 -30.27 15.73
CA THR A 369 -28.99 -30.16 16.15
C THR A 369 -28.56 -31.44 16.85
N ILE A 370 -27.36 -31.92 16.54
CA ILE A 370 -26.79 -33.15 17.10
C ILE A 370 -25.38 -32.81 17.59
N PRO A 371 -25.10 -32.87 18.90
CA PRO A 371 -23.74 -32.75 19.39
C PRO A 371 -22.92 -34.00 19.01
N VAL A 372 -21.72 -33.79 18.48
CA VAL A 372 -20.81 -34.87 18.06
C VAL A 372 -19.43 -34.61 18.68
N THR A 373 -19.01 -35.51 19.57
CA THR A 373 -17.67 -35.46 20.17
C THR A 373 -16.71 -36.41 19.47
N PHE A 374 -15.51 -35.92 19.17
CA PHE A 374 -14.40 -36.69 18.62
C PHE A 374 -13.26 -36.71 19.63
N ASP A 375 -12.81 -37.91 19.99
CA ASP A 375 -11.75 -38.09 20.98
C ASP A 375 -10.36 -37.84 20.38
N GLN A 376 -10.23 -37.98 19.05
CA GLN A 376 -9.04 -37.72 18.24
C GLN A 376 -9.45 -37.33 16.80
N PRO A 377 -8.55 -36.70 16.01
CA PRO A 377 -8.78 -36.46 14.59
C PRO A 377 -9.15 -37.76 13.88
N SER A 378 -10.40 -37.90 13.44
CA SER A 378 -10.93 -39.18 12.94
C SER A 378 -12.25 -39.02 12.18
N VAL A 379 -12.63 -40.07 11.44
CA VAL A 379 -13.94 -40.22 10.80
C VAL A 379 -14.91 -40.88 11.77
N LYS A 380 -16.05 -40.24 12.03
CA LYS A 380 -17.12 -40.79 12.88
C LYS A 380 -18.44 -40.83 12.13
N LYS A 381 -19.21 -41.89 12.36
CA LYS A 381 -20.61 -41.97 11.95
C LYS A 381 -21.41 -40.96 12.76
N ILE A 382 -22.09 -40.06 12.07
CA ILE A 382 -22.90 -38.99 12.72
C ILE A 382 -24.39 -39.18 12.51
N TYR A 383 -24.78 -39.99 11.52
CA TYR A 383 -26.17 -40.21 11.20
C TYR A 383 -26.38 -41.57 10.50
N ASP A 384 -27.44 -42.29 10.88
CA ASP A 384 -27.85 -43.56 10.27
C ASP A 384 -29.24 -43.40 9.66
N ASP A 385 -29.39 -43.82 8.40
CA ASP A 385 -30.62 -43.61 7.65
C ASP A 385 -31.74 -44.52 8.20
N LYS A 386 -32.53 -43.96 9.14
CA LYS A 386 -33.84 -44.49 9.54
C LYS A 386 -34.94 -43.43 9.45
N ILE A 387 -34.77 -42.39 8.63
CA ILE A 387 -35.93 -41.57 8.27
C ILE A 387 -36.63 -42.30 7.11
N ASN A 388 -37.73 -42.93 7.44
CA ASN A 388 -38.70 -43.41 6.48
C ASN A 388 -39.43 -42.18 5.90
N VAL A 389 -38.81 -41.48 4.95
CA VAL A 389 -39.44 -40.37 4.22
C VAL A 389 -39.94 -40.92 2.89
N ASP A 390 -41.25 -41.15 2.82
CA ASP A 390 -41.96 -41.62 1.61
C ASP A 390 -42.02 -40.57 0.47
N TYR A 391 -41.23 -39.48 0.51
CA TYR A 391 -41.27 -38.41 -0.49
C TYR A 391 -39.90 -37.73 -0.73
N SER A 392 -39.82 -37.01 -1.85
CA SER A 392 -38.66 -36.27 -2.35
C SER A 392 -38.29 -35.07 -1.47
N TYR A 393 -37.32 -35.25 -0.56
CA TYR A 393 -36.71 -34.19 0.26
C TYR A 393 -35.21 -34.05 -0.03
N THR A 394 -34.66 -32.88 0.25
CA THR A 394 -33.21 -32.60 0.21
C THR A 394 -32.72 -32.45 1.64
N LEU A 395 -31.68 -33.21 1.97
CA LEU A 395 -30.95 -33.07 3.23
C LEU A 395 -29.81 -32.06 3.06
N LYS A 396 -29.67 -31.11 3.99
CA LYS A 396 -28.49 -30.24 4.10
C LYS A 396 -27.88 -30.43 5.48
N LEU A 397 -26.55 -30.63 5.54
CA LEU A 397 -25.82 -30.87 6.79
C LEU A 397 -24.71 -29.82 6.98
N MET A 398 -24.58 -29.31 8.21
CA MET A 398 -23.51 -28.41 8.62
C MET A 398 -22.83 -28.93 9.89
N LEU A 399 -21.53 -28.71 10.06
CA LEU A 399 -20.76 -29.02 11.27
C LEU A 399 -20.04 -27.76 11.75
N TRP A 400 -20.08 -27.49 13.06
CA TRP A 400 -19.56 -26.25 13.64
C TRP A 400 -18.89 -26.48 15.01
N ASP A 401 -17.84 -25.70 15.31
CA ASP A 401 -17.14 -25.67 16.61
C ASP A 401 -17.66 -24.52 17.49
N ASN A 402 -18.31 -24.85 18.62
CA ASN A 402 -18.90 -23.94 19.64
C ASN A 402 -19.98 -22.94 19.16
N MET A 403 -21.21 -23.10 19.66
CA MET A 403 -22.37 -22.24 19.37
C MET A 403 -22.59 -21.12 20.41
N GLU A 404 -21.69 -20.15 20.52
CA GLU A 404 -22.03 -18.90 21.21
C GLU A 404 -22.40 -17.81 20.19
N GLY A 405 -23.70 -17.56 19.99
CA GLY A 405 -24.19 -16.26 19.51
C GLY A 405 -24.90 -16.14 18.15
N MET A 406 -25.38 -17.20 17.48
CA MET A 406 -26.05 -17.04 16.16
C MET A 406 -27.59 -17.09 16.19
N ARG A 407 -28.20 -16.14 15.43
CA ARG A 407 -29.60 -16.14 14.98
C ARG A 407 -29.68 -16.63 13.52
N PRO A 408 -30.69 -17.42 13.13
CA PRO A 408 -30.75 -18.05 11.82
C PRO A 408 -31.44 -17.14 10.81
N CYS A 409 -30.72 -16.20 10.22
CA CYS A 409 -31.15 -15.45 9.04
C CYS A 409 -29.91 -15.00 8.25
N CYS A 410 -29.97 -15.14 6.92
CA CYS A 410 -29.04 -14.65 5.90
C CYS A 410 -28.04 -15.66 5.30
N SER A 411 -27.91 -15.51 3.98
CA SER A 411 -27.46 -16.44 2.94
C SER A 411 -25.96 -16.45 2.65
N ASP A 412 -25.13 -15.88 3.53
CA ASP A 412 -23.68 -15.71 3.27
C ASP A 412 -22.82 -16.24 4.42
N TYR A 413 -23.02 -17.51 4.77
CA TYR A 413 -22.14 -18.20 5.73
C TYR A 413 -21.62 -19.51 5.16
N HIS A 414 -20.39 -19.85 5.55
CA HIS A 414 -19.67 -21.07 5.20
C HIS A 414 -20.58 -22.31 5.32
N THR A 415 -21.12 -22.75 4.19
CA THR A 415 -21.81 -24.03 4.09
C THR A 415 -21.22 -24.79 2.92
N THR A 416 -20.47 -25.85 3.22
CA THR A 416 -20.33 -26.93 2.24
C THR A 416 -21.68 -27.64 2.20
N LEU A 417 -22.53 -27.17 1.29
CA LEU A 417 -23.92 -27.58 1.17
C LEU A 417 -23.95 -28.90 0.41
N TYR A 418 -23.86 -30.02 1.12
CA TYR A 418 -23.98 -31.32 0.48
C TYR A 418 -25.46 -31.63 0.21
N LYS A 419 -25.87 -31.52 -1.05
CA LYS A 419 -27.19 -31.95 -1.51
C LYS A 419 -27.17 -33.45 -1.76
N PHE A 420 -27.80 -34.22 -0.89
CA PHE A 420 -28.03 -35.65 -1.11
C PHE A 420 -29.45 -35.83 -1.64
N ASN A 421 -29.56 -36.26 -2.91
CA ASN A 421 -30.82 -36.73 -3.46
C ASN A 421 -30.98 -38.22 -3.08
N ASN A 422 -32.19 -38.63 -2.71
CA ASN A 422 -32.55 -40.04 -2.62
C ASN A 422 -32.76 -40.64 -4.00
#